data_AF-A0A538NDZ3-F1
#
_entry.id   AF-A0A538NDZ3-F1
#
_cell.length_a   1.000
_cell.length_b   1.000
_cell.length_c   1.000
_cell.angle_alpha   90.00
_cell.angle_beta   90.00
_cell.angle_gamma   90.00
#
_symmetry.space_group_name_H-M   'P 1'
#
loop_
_entity.id
_entity.type
_entity.pdbx_description
1 polymer ?
#
loop_
_entity_poly.entity_id
_entity_poly.type
_entity_poly.pdbx_seq_one_letter_code
_entity_poly.pdbx_strand_id
1 'polypeptide(L)'
;MRQYHDLLRLVLEEGRPRADRTGTGTLSVFGAHTRFDLRNEGPGFPLLTTKKLHIKSIIYELLWFLRGDTNIQYLNEHGVTIWDEWADETGDLGRVYGAQWRDWRGGNGVRVDQIDNVIAQMKSNPQS
;
A
#
# COMPACT_ATOMS: atom_id res chain seq x y z
N MET A 1 4.88 12.20 13.05
CA MET A 1 3.42 11.98 12.94
C MET A 1 2.59 13.25 12.96
N ARG A 2 3.12 14.44 13.32
CA ARG A 2 2.41 15.72 13.12
C ARG A 2 1.96 15.88 11.67
N GLN A 3 2.83 15.49 10.73
CA GLN A 3 2.56 15.40 9.30
C GLN A 3 1.21 14.74 8.93
N TYR A 4 0.88 13.61 9.55
CA TYR A 4 -0.38 12.90 9.30
C TYR A 4 -1.58 13.68 9.84
N HIS A 5 -1.45 14.29 11.02
CA HIS A 5 -2.50 15.13 11.59
C HIS A 5 -2.70 16.44 10.81
N ASP A 6 -1.63 17.01 10.26
CA ASP A 6 -1.72 18.19 9.42
C ASP A 6 -2.44 17.88 8.09
N LEU A 7 -2.21 16.68 7.50
CA LEU A 7 -3.00 16.20 6.35
C LEU A 7 -4.48 15.98 6.70
N LEU A 8 -4.78 15.37 7.85
CA LEU A 8 -6.17 15.23 8.30
C LEU A 8 -6.84 16.59 8.51
N ARG A 9 -6.14 17.53 9.14
CA ARG A 9 -6.64 18.88 9.37
C ARG A 9 -6.91 19.59 8.04
N LEU A 10 -6.01 19.50 7.07
CA LEU A 10 -6.20 20.03 5.73
C LEU A 10 -7.49 19.50 5.07
N VAL A 11 -7.75 18.19 5.15
CA VAL A 11 -8.97 17.60 4.58
C VAL A 11 -10.23 18.08 5.31
N LEU A 12 -10.18 18.21 6.64
CA LEU A 12 -11.34 18.62 7.45
C LEU A 12 -11.68 20.10 7.29
N GLU A 13 -10.67 20.96 7.16
CA GLU A 13 -10.86 22.42 7.08
C GLU A 13 -11.08 22.90 5.64
N GLU A 14 -10.34 22.34 4.67
CA GLU A 14 -10.33 22.83 3.27
C GLU A 14 -10.97 21.85 2.28
N GLY A 15 -11.36 20.64 2.73
CA GLY A 15 -11.92 19.62 1.88
C GLY A 15 -13.29 20.00 1.30
N ARG A 16 -13.50 19.67 0.03
CA ARG A 16 -14.81 19.87 -0.63
C ARG A 16 -15.63 18.58 -0.59
N PRO A 17 -16.95 18.65 -0.35
CA PRO A 17 -17.82 17.49 -0.47
C PRO A 17 -17.74 16.86 -1.87
N ARG A 18 -17.61 15.53 -1.92
CA ARG A 18 -17.64 14.74 -3.14
C ARG A 18 -18.40 13.43 -2.92
N ALA A 19 -19.22 13.06 -3.89
CA ALA A 19 -19.76 11.72 -3.99
C ALA A 19 -18.64 10.72 -4.34
N ASP A 20 -18.76 9.49 -3.85
CA ASP A 20 -17.83 8.39 -4.10
C ASP A 20 -18.58 7.14 -4.58
N ARG A 21 -17.84 6.13 -5.03
CA ARG A 21 -18.41 4.89 -5.61
C ARG A 21 -19.27 4.10 -4.62
N THR A 22 -19.01 4.22 -3.31
CA THR A 22 -19.80 3.51 -2.28
C THR A 22 -21.11 4.23 -1.92
N GLY A 23 -21.28 5.48 -2.37
CA GLY A 23 -22.45 6.30 -2.04
C GLY A 23 -22.43 6.92 -0.63
N THR A 24 -21.29 6.86 0.07
CA THR A 24 -21.14 7.39 1.44
C THR A 24 -20.93 8.90 1.45
N GLY A 25 -20.17 9.42 0.47
CA GLY A 25 -19.71 10.81 0.43
C GLY A 25 -18.40 11.03 1.20
N THR A 26 -17.63 12.02 0.76
CA THR A 26 -16.29 12.34 1.29
C THR A 26 -16.07 13.85 1.37
N LEU A 27 -15.17 14.29 2.27
CA LEU A 27 -14.47 15.56 2.12
C LEU A 27 -13.13 15.28 1.43
N SER A 28 -12.80 16.05 0.39
CA SER A 28 -11.65 15.75 -0.46
C SER A 28 -10.85 17.00 -0.81
N VAL A 29 -9.53 16.87 -0.75
CA VAL A 29 -8.53 17.77 -1.34
C VAL A 29 -7.76 17.00 -2.41
N PHE A 30 -7.25 17.70 -3.41
CA PHE A 30 -6.46 17.08 -4.49
C PHE A 30 -5.01 17.58 -4.44
N GLY A 31 -4.05 16.66 -4.47
CA GLY A 31 -2.62 16.99 -4.54
C GLY A 31 -1.98 17.40 -3.21
N ALA A 32 -2.32 16.75 -2.10
CA ALA A 32 -1.62 16.96 -0.83
C ALA A 32 -0.33 16.11 -0.75
N HIS A 33 0.71 16.65 -0.09
CA HIS A 33 2.00 15.97 0.03
C HIS A 33 2.60 16.16 1.42
N THR A 34 3.34 15.15 1.90
CA THR A 34 4.09 15.22 3.15
C THR A 34 5.33 14.34 3.08
N ARG A 35 6.28 14.52 4.01
CA ARG A 35 7.52 13.76 4.06
C ARG A 35 7.75 13.16 5.44
N PHE A 36 8.21 11.92 5.45
CA PHE A 36 8.69 11.22 6.64
C PHE A 36 10.16 10.90 6.42
N ASP A 37 11.00 11.36 7.33
CA ASP A 37 12.39 10.92 7.39
C ASP A 37 12.42 9.62 8.20
N LEU A 38 13.27 8.68 7.78
CA LEU A 38 13.33 7.29 8.24
C LEU A 38 14.71 6.92 8.83
N ARG A 39 15.62 7.89 9.00
CA ARG A 39 16.97 7.62 9.49
C ARG A 39 16.91 7.08 10.93
N ASN A 40 17.88 6.26 11.30
CA ASN A 40 17.90 5.67 12.65
C ASN A 40 18.42 6.65 13.71
N GLU A 41 19.24 7.61 13.31
CA GLU A 41 19.84 8.64 14.18
C GLU A 41 18.93 9.89 14.30
N GLY A 42 17.74 9.84 13.70
CA GLY A 42 16.71 10.86 13.74
C GLY A 42 15.69 10.66 12.62
N PRO A 43 14.53 11.32 12.69
CA PRO A 43 13.21 10.73 12.39
C PRO A 43 13.13 9.21 12.08
N GLY A 44 12.55 8.44 13.01
CA GLY A 44 12.42 6.98 12.91
C GLY A 44 11.15 6.47 12.22
N PHE A 45 10.73 5.24 12.56
CA PHE A 45 9.62 4.56 11.89
C PHE A 45 8.27 5.31 12.05
N PRO A 46 7.62 5.75 10.96
CA PRO A 46 6.47 6.66 10.99
C PRO A 46 5.15 5.91 11.25
N LEU A 47 5.10 5.14 12.33
CA LEU A 47 3.87 4.49 12.78
C LEU A 47 3.00 5.49 13.54
N LEU A 48 1.69 5.53 13.23
CA LEU A 48 0.77 6.39 13.97
C LEU A 48 0.69 5.97 15.44
N THR A 49 0.85 6.94 16.34
CA THR A 49 0.88 6.70 17.79
C THR A 49 -0.38 7.20 18.50
N THR A 50 -1.18 8.04 17.85
CA THR A 50 -2.42 8.61 18.42
C THR A 50 -3.62 7.66 18.32
N LYS A 51 -3.46 6.52 17.65
CA LYS A 51 -4.38 5.39 17.63
C LYS A 51 -3.56 4.10 17.49
N LYS A 52 -3.96 3.05 18.21
CA LYS A 52 -3.34 1.73 18.08
C LYS A 52 -3.58 1.17 16.67
N LEU A 53 -2.52 0.70 16.02
CA LEU A 53 -2.56 0.07 14.70
C LEU A 53 -2.37 -1.44 14.81
N HIS A 54 -3.00 -2.20 13.90
CA HIS A 54 -2.84 -3.64 13.80
C HIS A 54 -1.63 -3.99 12.91
N ILE A 55 -0.42 -3.79 13.45
CA ILE A 55 0.86 -3.90 12.71
C ILE A 55 1.04 -5.29 12.07
N LYS A 56 0.52 -6.35 12.72
CA LYS A 56 0.56 -7.72 12.21
C LYS A 56 0.00 -7.80 10.78
N SER A 57 -1.16 -7.19 10.51
CA SER A 57 -1.75 -7.17 9.16
C SER A 57 -0.87 -6.45 8.15
N ILE A 58 -0.29 -5.30 8.53
CA ILE A 58 0.57 -4.50 7.64
C ILE A 58 1.81 -5.30 7.21
N ILE A 59 2.43 -6.02 8.15
CA ILE A 59 3.61 -6.84 7.86
C ILE A 59 3.25 -7.99 6.92
N TYR A 60 2.22 -8.78 7.24
CA TYR A 60 1.85 -9.94 6.42
C TYR A 60 1.32 -9.54 5.04
N GLU A 61 0.62 -8.41 4.91
CA GLU A 61 0.22 -7.87 3.61
C GLU A 61 1.44 -7.51 2.74
N LEU A 62 2.45 -6.84 3.30
CA LEU A 62 3.67 -6.52 2.55
C LEU A 62 4.43 -7.79 2.15
N LEU A 63 4.54 -8.77 3.03
CA LEU A 63 5.16 -10.06 2.71
C LEU A 63 4.38 -10.78 1.60
N TRP A 64 3.06 -10.75 1.65
CA TRP A 64 2.18 -11.30 0.62
C TRP A 64 2.36 -10.62 -0.74
N PHE A 65 2.42 -9.28 -0.80
CA PHE A 65 2.75 -8.55 -2.03
C PHE A 65 4.12 -8.96 -2.57
N LEU A 66 5.14 -9.04 -1.72
CA LEU A 66 6.49 -9.44 -2.11
C LEU A 66 6.55 -10.88 -2.60
N ARG A 67 5.64 -11.78 -2.17
CA ARG A 67 5.53 -13.14 -2.71
C ARG A 67 4.91 -13.18 -4.12
N GLY A 68 4.34 -12.08 -4.59
CA GLY A 68 3.61 -12.02 -5.85
C GLY A 68 2.22 -12.63 -5.78
N ASP A 69 1.76 -12.93 -4.57
CA ASP A 69 0.51 -13.63 -4.31
C ASP A 69 -0.69 -12.68 -4.47
N THR A 70 -1.83 -13.26 -4.84
CA THR A 70 -3.10 -12.58 -5.07
C THR A 70 -4.30 -13.32 -4.49
N ASN A 71 -4.07 -14.45 -3.82
CA ASN A 71 -5.09 -15.18 -3.10
C ASN A 71 -4.98 -14.88 -1.59
N ILE A 72 -6.11 -14.71 -0.90
CA ILE A 72 -6.14 -14.34 0.52
C ILE A 72 -5.78 -15.50 1.47
N GLN A 73 -5.63 -16.74 0.99
CA GLN A 73 -5.32 -17.90 1.82
C GLN A 73 -4.10 -17.66 2.72
N TYR A 74 -2.99 -17.16 2.17
CA TYR A 74 -1.80 -16.85 2.97
C TYR A 74 -2.10 -15.83 4.08
N LEU A 75 -2.91 -14.81 3.80
CA LEU A 75 -3.30 -13.81 4.80
C LEU A 75 -4.16 -14.43 5.90
N ASN A 76 -5.17 -15.23 5.51
CA ASN A 76 -6.07 -15.88 6.45
C ASN A 76 -5.35 -16.91 7.34
N GLU A 77 -4.41 -17.69 6.81
CA GLU A 77 -3.54 -18.60 7.58
C GLU A 77 -2.74 -17.87 8.66
N HIS A 78 -2.42 -16.60 8.45
CA HIS A 78 -1.75 -15.75 9.42
C HIS A 78 -2.72 -14.88 10.24
N GLY A 79 -4.03 -15.12 10.15
CA GLY A 79 -5.06 -14.39 10.88
C GLY A 79 -5.21 -12.93 10.44
N VAL A 80 -5.03 -12.66 9.15
CA VAL A 80 -5.23 -11.36 8.50
C VAL A 80 -6.41 -11.46 7.54
N THR A 81 -7.38 -10.56 7.70
CA THR A 81 -8.69 -10.61 7.03
C THR A 81 -9.02 -9.33 6.25
N ILE A 82 -8.05 -8.43 6.07
CA ILE A 82 -8.28 -7.06 5.54
C ILE A 82 -8.65 -7.02 4.05
N TRP A 83 -8.59 -8.17 3.36
CA TRP A 83 -8.90 -8.32 1.94
C TRP A 83 -10.13 -9.21 1.70
N ASP A 84 -10.75 -9.75 2.75
CA ASP A 84 -11.81 -10.75 2.66
C ASP A 84 -13.04 -10.21 1.91
N GLU A 85 -13.39 -8.93 2.08
CA GLU A 85 -14.56 -8.32 1.42
C GLU A 85 -14.41 -8.12 -0.09
N TRP A 86 -13.20 -8.30 -0.64
CA TRP A 86 -12.92 -8.09 -2.06
C TRP A 86 -12.57 -9.37 -2.82
N ALA A 87 -12.27 -10.45 -2.12
CA ALA A 87 -11.94 -11.73 -2.71
C ALA A 87 -13.20 -12.42 -3.26
N ASP A 88 -13.02 -13.22 -4.31
CA ASP A 88 -14.08 -14.10 -4.80
C ASP A 88 -14.25 -15.36 -3.92
N GLU A 89 -15.14 -16.27 -4.34
CA GLU A 89 -15.46 -17.49 -3.61
C GLU A 89 -14.26 -18.44 -3.44
N THR A 90 -13.21 -18.31 -4.26
CA THR A 90 -11.97 -19.09 -4.16
C THR A 90 -10.86 -18.33 -3.44
N GLY A 91 -11.13 -17.12 -2.95
CA GLY A 91 -10.18 -16.27 -2.25
C GLY A 91 -9.30 -15.44 -3.19
N ASP A 92 -9.58 -15.41 -4.50
CA ASP A 92 -8.76 -14.70 -5.48
C ASP A 92 -9.19 -13.23 -5.63
N LEU A 93 -8.20 -12.34 -5.76
CA LEU A 93 -8.39 -10.91 -6.01
C LEU A 93 -8.10 -10.51 -7.47
N GLY A 94 -7.81 -11.49 -8.32
CA GLY A 94 -7.23 -11.25 -9.65
C GLY A 94 -5.80 -10.68 -9.57
N ARG A 95 -5.31 -10.06 -10.65
CA ARG A 95 -3.90 -9.63 -10.74
C ARG A 95 -3.64 -8.26 -10.09
N VAL A 96 -3.81 -8.16 -8.78
CA VAL A 96 -3.53 -6.95 -7.99
C VAL A 96 -2.03 -6.81 -7.68
N TYR A 97 -1.69 -5.86 -6.80
CA TYR A 97 -0.34 -5.44 -6.40
C TYR A 97 0.76 -6.49 -6.53
N GLY A 98 0.70 -7.60 -5.80
CA GLY A 98 1.75 -8.62 -5.80
C GLY A 98 2.05 -9.17 -7.20
N ALA A 99 1.00 -9.55 -7.94
CA ALA A 99 1.14 -10.00 -9.32
C ALA A 99 1.75 -8.92 -10.23
N GLN A 100 1.46 -7.64 -10.02
CA GLN A 100 2.07 -6.55 -10.81
C GLN A 100 3.51 -6.27 -10.39
N TRP A 101 3.83 -6.39 -9.10
CA TRP A 101 5.18 -6.17 -8.57
C TRP A 101 6.15 -7.25 -9.02
N ARG A 102 5.72 -8.51 -9.00
CA ARG A 102 6.59 -9.68 -9.27
C ARG A 102 6.42 -10.27 -10.68
N ASP A 103 5.33 -9.96 -11.35
CA ASP A 103 4.97 -10.55 -12.66
C ASP A 103 4.12 -9.60 -13.52
N TRP A 104 4.56 -8.36 -13.72
CA TRP A 104 3.83 -7.46 -14.61
C TRP A 104 3.79 -8.03 -16.04
N ARG A 105 2.60 -8.10 -16.65
CA ARG A 105 2.41 -8.67 -17.99
C ARG A 105 2.12 -7.56 -19.01
N GLY A 106 3.05 -7.39 -19.95
CA GLY A 106 2.91 -6.46 -21.07
C GLY A 106 2.36 -7.12 -22.33
N GLY A 107 2.33 -6.36 -23.42
CA GLY A 107 2.02 -6.89 -24.76
C GLY A 107 3.04 -7.94 -25.21
N ASN A 108 2.66 -8.79 -26.18
CA ASN A 108 3.53 -9.80 -26.81
C ASN A 108 4.18 -10.78 -25.83
N GLY A 109 3.53 -11.06 -24.69
CA GLY A 109 4.02 -12.03 -23.70
C GLY A 109 5.17 -11.52 -22.81
N VAL A 110 5.47 -10.22 -22.84
CA VAL A 110 6.46 -9.61 -21.94
C VAL A 110 6.04 -9.81 -20.49
N ARG A 111 7.00 -10.22 -19.65
CA ARG A 111 6.84 -10.38 -18.19
C ARG A 111 7.98 -9.67 -17.48
N VAL A 112 7.68 -8.93 -16.41
CA VAL A 112 8.66 -8.11 -15.68
C VAL A 112 8.46 -8.28 -14.17
N ASP A 113 9.54 -8.66 -13.47
CA ASP A 113 9.63 -8.53 -12.02
C ASP A 113 10.21 -7.15 -11.68
N GLN A 114 9.33 -6.24 -11.26
CA GLN A 114 9.70 -4.85 -10.98
C GLN A 114 10.51 -4.72 -9.69
N ILE A 115 10.32 -5.62 -8.72
CA ILE A 115 11.04 -5.61 -7.44
C ILE A 115 12.50 -6.02 -7.66
N ASP A 116 12.73 -7.11 -8.40
CA ASP A 116 14.09 -7.53 -8.71
C ASP A 116 14.82 -6.49 -9.58
N ASN A 117 14.12 -5.89 -10.54
CA ASN A 117 14.67 -4.83 -11.38
C ASN A 117 15.08 -3.59 -10.58
N VAL A 118 14.21 -3.07 -9.71
CA VAL A 118 14.55 -1.87 -8.92
C VAL A 118 15.68 -2.15 -7.94
N ILE A 119 15.73 -3.34 -7.32
CA ILE A 119 16.84 -3.76 -6.46
C ILE A 119 18.15 -3.83 -7.27
N ALA A 120 18.12 -4.39 -8.48
CA ALA A 120 19.29 -4.46 -9.35
C ALA A 120 19.76 -3.06 -9.77
N GLN A 121 18.84 -2.14 -10.09
CA GLN A 121 19.15 -0.76 -10.44
C GLN A 121 19.73 0.01 -9.26
N MET A 122 19.17 -0.10 -8.06
CA MET A 122 19.72 0.55 -6.87
C MET A 122 21.16 0.11 -6.58
N LYS A 123 21.51 -1.15 -6.89
CA LYS A 123 22.86 -1.70 -6.71
C LYS A 123 23.83 -1.26 -7.81
N SER A 124 23.37 -1.20 -9.07
CA SER A 124 24.24 -1.01 -10.24
C SER A 124 24.24 0.41 -10.81
N ASN A 125 23.16 1.16 -10.64
CA ASN A 125 22.98 2.52 -11.12
C ASN A 125 22.10 3.36 -10.15
N PRO A 126 22.64 3.78 -8.99
CA PRO A 126 21.87 4.46 -7.95
C PRO A 126 21.41 5.89 -8.31
N GLN A 127 21.81 6.43 -9.47
CA GLN A 127 21.42 7.78 -9.94
C GLN A 127 20.27 7.75 -10.97
N SER A 128 19.73 6.56 -11.27
CA SER A 128 18.63 6.38 -12.23
C SER A 128 17.31 7.00 -11.78
#